data_AF-A0A915LXJ9-F1
#
_entry.id   AF-A0A915LXJ9-F1
#
_cell.length_a   1.000
_cell.length_b   1.000
_cell.length_c   1.000
_cell.angle_alpha   90.00
_cell.angle_beta   90.00
_cell.angle_gamma   90.00
#
_symmetry.space_group_name_H-M   'P 1'
#
loop_
_entity.id
_entity.type
_entity.pdbx_description
1 polymer ?
#
loop_
_entity_poly.entity_id
_entity_poly.type
_entity_poly.pdbx_seq_one_letter_code
_entity_poly.pdbx_strand_id
1 'polypeptide(L)' 'MGSTVKKMAVRLGHLASGTVFQNFPSRQEHFSKERLTTCAFSPKGAFFAVGTKEGRTRLYQLKHFEKY' A
#
# COMPACT_ATOMS: atom_id res chain seq x y z
N MET A 1 1.30 -8.00 7.74
CA MET A 1 -0.06 -7.94 8.34
C MET A 1 -0.53 -6.49 8.34
N GLY A 2 -1.65 -6.19 7.65
CA GLY A 2 -2.35 -4.90 7.66
C GLY A 2 -3.66 -4.99 8.44
N SER A 3 -4.29 -3.87 8.78
CA SER A 3 -5.53 -3.85 9.58
C SER A 3 -6.53 -2.83 9.03
N THR A 4 -7.79 -3.23 8.89
CA THR A 4 -8.90 -2.35 8.50
C THR A 4 -9.43 -1.49 9.66
N VAL A 5 -8.97 -1.75 10.89
CA VAL A 5 -9.45 -1.06 12.10
C VAL A 5 -8.54 0.13 12.45
N LYS A 6 -7.23 -0.02 12.24
CA LYS A 6 -6.23 1.02 12.53
C LYS A 6 -6.08 1.98 11.35
N LYS A 7 -5.88 3.26 11.67
CA LYS A 7 -5.58 4.30 10.67
C LYS A 7 -4.28 3.96 9.94
N MET A 8 -4.27 4.12 8.61
CA MET A 8 -3.06 3.92 7.78
C MET A 8 -2.33 2.58 7.98
N ALA A 9 -3.04 1.49 8.31
CA ALA A 9 -2.41 0.22 8.64
C ALA A 9 -2.21 -0.70 7.42
N VAL A 10 -1.30 -0.28 6.54
CA VAL A 10 -0.77 -1.08 5.41
C VAL A 10 0.73 -1.27 5.56
N ARG A 11 1.24 -2.44 5.16
CA ARG A 11 2.67 -2.75 5.13
C ARG A 11 2.96 -3.49 3.83
N LEU A 12 4.02 -3.11 3.13
CA LEU A 12 4.47 -3.80 1.93
C LEU A 12 5.61 -4.75 2.30
N GLY A 13 5.40 -6.05 2.11
CA GLY A 13 6.39 -7.09 2.38
C GLY A 13 7.00 -7.60 1.08
N HIS A 14 8.33 -7.73 1.06
CA HIS A 14 9.03 -8.45 0.01
C HIS A 14 9.10 -9.93 0.39
N LEU A 15 8.40 -10.78 -0.39
CA LEU A 15 8.23 -12.20 -0.04
C LEU A 15 9.55 -12.99 -0.13
N ALA A 16 10.39 -12.70 -1.13
CA ALA A 16 11.62 -13.47 -1.36
C ALA A 16 12.69 -13.23 -0.29
N SER A 17 12.74 -12.04 0.33
CA SER A 17 13.66 -11.73 1.45
C SER A 17 13.00 -11.82 2.82
N GLY A 18 11.67 -11.98 2.89
CA GLY A 18 10.91 -11.95 4.15
C GLY A 18 10.95 -10.59 4.87
N THR A 19 11.38 -9.51 4.21
CA THR A 19 11.52 -8.19 4.82
C THR A 19 10.33 -7.28 4.52
N VAL A 20 10.02 -6.38 5.45
CA VAL A 20 9.00 -5.34 5.24
C VAL A 20 9.70 -4.03 4.88
N PHE A 21 9.20 -3.37 3.84
CA PHE A 21 9.67 -2.05 3.46
C PHE A 21 9.39 -1.04 4.57
N GLN A 22 10.44 -0.45 5.14
CA GLN A 22 10.33 0.55 6.22
C GLN A 22 10.02 1.95 5.69
N ASN A 23 10.26 2.19 4.41
CA ASN A 23 9.95 3.44 3.71
C ASN A 23 8.50 3.53 3.23
N PHE A 24 7.66 2.52 3.52
CA PHE A 24 6.26 2.48 3.13
C PHE A 24 5.35 2.10 4.33
N PRO A 25 4.20 2.78 4.51
CA PRO A 25 3.74 3.96 3.78
C PRO A 25 4.58 5.20 4.11
N SER A 26 4.52 6.23 3.25
CA SER A 26 5.32 7.43 3.48
C SER A 26 4.91 8.14 4.79
N ARG A 27 5.85 8.83 5.44
CA ARG A 27 5.59 9.50 6.73
C ARG A 27 4.43 10.49 6.66
N GLN A 28 4.23 11.16 5.52
CA GLN A 28 3.12 12.08 5.29
C GLN A 28 1.78 11.34 5.27
N GLU A 29 1.75 10.13 4.73
CA GLU A 29 0.55 9.33 4.72
C GLU A 29 0.20 8.82 6.11
N HIS A 30 1.16 8.54 7.00
CA HIS A 30 0.88 8.19 8.39
C HIS A 30 0.07 9.25 9.17
N PHE A 31 0.13 10.53 8.75
CA PHE A 31 -0.69 11.60 9.34
C PHE A 31 -2.12 11.65 8.78
N SER A 32 -2.40 10.92 7.70
CA SER A 32 -3.75 10.83 7.16
C SER A 32 -4.65 10.11 8.15
N LYS A 33 -5.80 10.71 8.46
CA LYS A 33 -6.84 10.09 9.30
C LYS A 33 -7.59 8.97 8.57
N GLU A 34 -7.26 8.75 7.29
CA GLU A 34 -7.92 7.82 6.41
C GLU A 34 -7.74 6.38 6.86
N ARG A 35 -8.82 5.61 6.72
CA ARG A 35 -8.83 4.18 7.06
C ARG A 35 -8.83 3.36 5.80
N LEU A 36 -7.79 2.56 5.63
CA LEU A 36 -7.62 1.69 4.47
C LEU A 36 -8.59 0.51 4.61
N THR A 37 -9.38 0.25 3.57
CA THR A 37 -10.41 -0.80 3.55
C THR A 37 -10.05 -1.92 2.60
N THR A 38 -9.53 -1.58 1.43
CA THR A 38 -9.23 -2.53 0.35
C THR A 38 -7.83 -2.26 -0.19
N CYS A 39 -7.20 -3.30 -0.72
CA CYS A 39 -5.96 -3.18 -1.48
C CYS A 39 -5.95 -4.18 -2.63
N ALA A 40 -5.34 -3.80 -3.75
CA ALA A 40 -5.24 -4.62 -4.93
C ALA A 40 -3.92 -4.38 -5.65
N PHE A 41 -3.33 -5.43 -6.20
CA PHE A 41 -2.20 -5.31 -7.11
C PHE A 41 -2.70 -5.39 -8.55
N SER A 42 -2.05 -4.66 -9.45
CA SER A 42 -2.23 -4.87 -10.88
C SER A 42 -1.76 -6.28 -11.27
N PRO A 43 -2.32 -6.89 -12.33
CA PRO A 43 -1.94 -8.24 -12.79
C PRO A 43 -0.43 -8.41 -13.05
N LYS A 44 0.26 -7.35 -13.46
CA LYS A 44 1.71 -7.33 -13.72
C LYS A 44 2.56 -6.86 -12.54
N GLY A 45 1.96 -6.53 -11.40
CA GLY A 45 2.67 -6.05 -10.20
C GLY A 45 3.21 -4.61 -10.28
N ALA A 46 3.05 -3.91 -11.40
CA ALA A 46 3.54 -2.54 -11.58
C ALA A 46 2.81 -1.50 -10.72
N PHE A 47 1.54 -1.75 -10.40
CA PHE A 47 0.73 -0.87 -9.56
C PHE A 47 0.16 -1.57 -8.35
N PHE A 48 0.06 -0.81 -7.26
CA PHE A 48 -0.61 -1.17 -6.02
C PHE A 48 -1.66 -0.11 -5.71
N ALA A 49 -2.91 -0.50 -5.63
CA ALA A 49 -4.03 0.37 -5.29
C ALA A 49 -4.49 0.11 -3.85
N VAL A 50 -4.84 1.17 -3.13
CA VAL A 50 -5.40 1.09 -1.79
C VAL A 50 -6.64 1.97 -1.72
N GLY A 51 -7.78 1.35 -1.40
CA GLY A 51 -9.03 2.05 -1.16
C GLY A 51 -9.16 2.47 0.29
N THR A 52 -9.71 3.66 0.53
CA THR A 52 -10.02 4.19 1.85
C THR A 52 -11.53 4.19 2.10
N LYS A 53 -11.93 4.19 3.38
CA LYS A 53 -13.35 4.25 3.78
C LYS A 53 -14.03 5.55 3.33
N GLU A 54 -13.28 6.62 3.13
CA GLU A 54 -13.78 7.90 2.61
C GLU A 54 -14.07 7.88 1.10
N GLY A 55 -13.92 6.73 0.43
CA GLY A 55 -14.20 6.59 -1.00
C GLY A 55 -13.05 7.09 -1.90
N ARG A 56 -11.88 7.35 -1.32
CA ARG A 56 -10.67 7.73 -2.08
C ARG A 56 -9.83 6.50 -2.36
N THR A 57 -9.20 6.48 -3.52
CA THR A 57 -8.26 5.41 -3.89
C THR A 57 -6.89 6.01 -4.12
N ARG A 58 -5.87 5.44 -3.48
CA ARG A 58 -4.47 5.79 -3.67
C ARG A 58 -3.83 4.75 -4.59
N LEU A 59 -3.12 5.21 -5.60
CA LEU A 59 -2.40 4.36 -6.54
C LEU A 59 -0.90 4.59 -6.37
N TYR A 60 -0.15 3.52 -6.15
CA TYR A 60 1.29 3.52 -6.02
C TYR A 60 1.89 2.74 -7.19
N GLN A 61 2.89 3.33 -7.84
CA GLN A 61 3.66 2.67 -8.88
C GLN A 61 4.92 2.04 -8.27
N LEU A 62 5.07 0.73 -8.43
CA LEU A 62 6.26 -0.01 -8.02
C LEU A 62 7.30 0.06 -9.14
N LYS A 63 8.27 0.96 -9.00
CA LYS A 63 9.35 1.17 -9.99
C LYS A 63 10.23 -0.07 -10.24
N HIS A 64 10.13 -1.10 -9.40
CA HIS A 64 10.85 -2.36 -9.59
C HIS A 64 10.35 -3.14 -10.81
N PHE A 65 9.05 -3.02 -11.14
CA PHE A 65 8.46 -3.65 -12.30
C PHE A 65 8.42 -2.64 -13.45
N GLU A 66 9.59 -2.43 -14.07
CA GLU A 66 9.80 -1.45 -15.15
C GLU A 66 9.03 -1.80 -16.44
N LYS A 67 8.60 -3.06 -16.59
CA LYS A 67 7.93 -3.55 -17.79
C LYS A 67 6.45 -3.79 -17.53
N TYR A 68 5.64 -2.80 -17.88
CA TYR A 68 4.24 -3.03 -18.24
C TYR A 68 4.14 -3.25 -19.74
#